data_AF-A0A6A4SNK3-F1
#
_entry.id   AF-A0A6A4SNK3-F1
#
_cell.length_a   1.000
_cell.length_b   1.000
_cell.length_c   1.000
_cell.angle_alpha   90.00
_cell.angle_beta   90.00
_cell.angle_gamma   90.00
#
_symmetry.space_group_name_H-M   'P 1'
#
loop_
_entity.id
_entity.type
_entity.pdbx_description
1 polymer ?
#
loop_
_entity_poly.entity_id
_entity_poly.type
_entity_poly.pdbx_seq_one_letter_code
_entity_poly.pdbx_strand_id
1 'polypeptide(L)'
;MCGRSSSRRGACRSPNTPPTTSSLTCSGRKRTVHTIFLLSRHNINYDSLHRQHIVELRKNGKTGIFSSIFPISLGLQDRLQIYHIDVMKDPEAVLRLCSPVSALVSNPPYLFSEDMLSLEPEILRFEDPSALDGGQDGLDVIRQILTMAPKVLSDHGRAYLEVDPRHPRLIRRWVEANVEELRYVETRHDITGRPRFCILQKRDIRKGP
;
A
#
# COMPACT_ATOMS: atom_id res chain seq x y z
N MET A 1 -42.52 -6.24 39.23
CA MET A 1 -43.40 -7.35 39.62
C MET A 1 -43.52 -8.30 38.44
N CYS A 2 -43.02 -9.52 38.58
CA CYS A 2 -43.18 -10.59 37.60
C CYS A 2 -44.62 -11.13 37.60
N GLY A 3 -45.21 -11.27 36.41
CA GLY A 3 -46.43 -12.03 36.17
C GLY A 3 -46.14 -13.25 35.30
N ARG A 4 -46.36 -14.44 35.87
CA ARG A 4 -46.44 -15.74 35.19
C ARG A 4 -47.59 -15.70 34.15
N SER A 5 -47.67 -16.49 33.09
CA SER A 5 -47.68 -17.96 33.07
C SER A 5 -47.95 -18.49 31.63
N SER A 6 -47.32 -19.62 31.32
CA SER A 6 -47.79 -20.78 30.52
C SER A 6 -48.61 -20.61 29.22
N SER A 7 -48.14 -21.23 28.12
CA SER A 7 -48.79 -22.43 27.52
C SER A 7 -48.25 -22.79 26.12
N ARG A 8 -47.63 -23.98 26.06
CA ARG A 8 -47.65 -25.01 25.00
C ARG A 8 -48.02 -24.61 23.55
N ARG A 9 -47.13 -24.94 22.62
CA ARG A 9 -47.29 -26.10 21.70
C ARG A 9 -46.08 -26.22 20.77
N GLY A 10 -45.52 -27.42 20.69
CA GLY A 10 -44.47 -27.76 19.74
C GLY A 10 -45.00 -27.84 18.31
N ALA A 11 -44.13 -27.49 17.37
CA ALA A 11 -44.19 -27.97 16.00
C ALA A 11 -42.74 -28.11 15.51
N CYS A 12 -42.34 -29.34 15.21
CA CYS A 12 -41.10 -29.66 14.53
C CYS A 12 -40.97 -28.84 13.23
N ARG A 13 -39.82 -28.20 13.01
CA ARG A 13 -39.44 -27.67 11.69
C ARG A 13 -37.98 -28.01 11.40
N SER A 14 -37.79 -28.55 10.20
CA SER A 14 -36.55 -28.95 9.57
C SER A 14 -35.53 -27.81 9.49
N PRO A 15 -34.21 -28.11 9.49
CA PRO A 15 -33.18 -27.13 9.25
C PRO A 15 -33.02 -26.98 7.73
N ASN A 16 -33.47 -25.87 7.16
CA ASN A 16 -32.93 -25.28 5.92
C ASN A 16 -33.77 -24.07 5.51
N THR A 17 -33.43 -22.91 6.07
CA THR A 17 -33.77 -21.61 5.48
C THR A 17 -32.56 -20.71 5.65
N PRO A 18 -31.97 -20.15 4.57
CA PRO A 18 -30.87 -19.20 4.69
C PRO A 18 -31.39 -17.93 5.39
N PRO A 19 -30.61 -17.34 6.32
CA PRO A 19 -31.02 -16.11 6.97
C PRO A 19 -31.07 -14.97 5.95
N THR A 20 -32.23 -14.32 5.93
CA THR A 20 -32.55 -13.07 5.25
C THR A 20 -31.51 -11.99 5.49
N THR A 21 -31.25 -11.23 4.42
CA THR A 21 -30.43 -10.03 4.28
C THR A 21 -30.47 -9.13 5.51
N SER A 22 -29.43 -9.21 6.34
CA SER A 22 -29.11 -8.15 7.29
C SER A 22 -28.39 -7.05 6.52
N SER A 23 -29.04 -5.89 6.44
CA SER A 23 -28.44 -4.63 5.97
C SER A 23 -27.26 -4.29 6.89
N LEU A 24 -26.06 -4.75 6.51
CA LEU A 24 -24.80 -4.32 7.10
C LEU A 24 -24.58 -2.87 6.71
N THR A 25 -24.94 -1.96 7.62
CA THR A 25 -24.49 -0.57 7.57
C THR A 25 -22.96 -0.57 7.66
N CYS A 26 -22.31 -0.42 6.52
CA CYS A 26 -20.87 -0.43 6.42
C CYS A 26 -20.31 0.92 6.88
N SER A 27 -20.19 1.11 8.19
CA SER A 27 -19.34 2.15 8.78
C SER A 27 -17.87 1.71 8.68
N GLY A 28 -17.37 1.54 7.46
CA GLY A 28 -15.99 1.17 7.20
C GLY A 28 -15.07 2.37 7.48
N ARG A 29 -14.36 2.35 8.62
CA ARG A 29 -13.25 3.29 8.88
C ARG A 29 -12.22 3.18 7.75
N LYS A 30 -12.06 4.24 6.96
CA LYS A 30 -10.85 4.42 6.14
C LYS A 30 -9.68 4.57 7.11
N ARG A 31 -8.80 3.57 7.17
CA ARG A 31 -7.50 3.70 7.82
C ARG A 31 -6.48 3.73 6.70
N THR A 32 -5.61 4.72 6.69
CA THR A 32 -4.45 4.75 5.81
C THR A 32 -3.56 3.58 6.20
N VAL A 33 -3.48 2.59 5.32
CA VAL A 33 -2.55 1.48 5.47
C VAL A 33 -1.37 1.83 4.58
N HIS A 34 -0.18 1.90 5.16
CA HIS A 34 1.05 1.96 4.37
C HIS A 34 1.03 0.88 3.34
N THR A 35 1.16 1.29 2.09
CA THR A 35 1.04 0.34 1.01
C THR A 35 2.12 0.57 0.00
N ILE A 36 2.93 -0.45 -0.20
CA ILE A 36 3.76 -0.59 -1.39
C ILE A 36 3.04 -1.57 -2.31
N PHE A 37 2.72 -1.14 -3.51
CA PHE A 37 2.27 -2.00 -4.60
C PHE A 37 3.44 -2.26 -5.54
N LEU A 38 3.77 -3.52 -5.76
CA LEU A 38 4.74 -3.93 -6.77
C LEU A 38 3.97 -4.56 -7.93
N LEU A 39 4.19 -4.06 -9.15
CA LEU A 39 3.48 -4.50 -10.34
C LEU A 39 4.44 -5.21 -11.29
N SER A 40 4.28 -6.54 -11.37
CA SER A 40 5.01 -7.37 -12.33
C SER A 40 4.22 -7.56 -13.62
N ARG A 41 4.92 -7.48 -14.77
CA ARG A 41 4.41 -7.97 -16.05
C ARG A 41 4.99 -9.37 -16.26
N HIS A 42 4.17 -10.40 -16.08
CA HIS A 42 4.56 -11.74 -16.52
C HIS A 42 4.34 -11.86 -18.04
N ASN A 43 5.38 -12.28 -18.76
CA ASN A 43 5.27 -12.74 -20.14
C ASN A 43 5.08 -14.26 -20.09
N ILE A 44 3.86 -14.71 -19.78
CA ILE A 44 3.49 -16.13 -19.91
C ILE A 44 2.75 -16.26 -21.23
N ASN A 45 3.29 -17.14 -22.10
CA ASN A 45 2.94 -17.49 -23.47
C ASN A 45 1.59 -17.02 -24.06
N TYR A 46 1.67 -16.71 -25.37
CA TYR A 46 0.61 -16.39 -26.32
C TYR A 46 -0.67 -17.23 -26.14
N ASP A 47 -1.57 -16.74 -25.30
CA ASP A 47 -3.05 -16.94 -25.38
C ASP A 47 -3.78 -16.27 -24.20
N SER A 48 -3.06 -15.82 -23.16
CA SER A 48 -3.67 -15.13 -22.02
C SER A 48 -3.40 -13.62 -22.04
N LEU A 49 -4.47 -12.83 -22.12
CA LEU A 49 -4.48 -11.37 -21.90
C LEU A 49 -3.53 -10.98 -20.75
N HIS A 50 -2.58 -10.08 -21.02
CA HIS A 50 -1.58 -9.55 -20.09
C HIS A 50 -2.11 -9.38 -18.65
N ARG A 51 -1.83 -10.35 -17.76
CA ARG A 51 -2.21 -10.26 -16.34
C ARG A 51 -1.09 -9.57 -15.57
N GLN A 52 -1.35 -8.36 -15.07
CA GLN A 52 -0.49 -7.70 -14.10
C GLN A 52 -0.66 -8.37 -12.75
N HIS A 53 0.44 -8.76 -12.14
CA HIS A 53 0.45 -9.32 -10.79
C HIS A 53 0.79 -8.19 -9.81
N ILE A 54 -0.10 -7.96 -8.85
CA ILE A 54 0.05 -6.90 -7.85
C ILE A 54 0.47 -7.56 -6.55
N VAL A 55 1.59 -7.10 -6.00
CA VAL A 55 2.03 -7.48 -4.65
C VAL A 55 1.84 -6.29 -3.73
N GLU A 56 1.01 -6.45 -2.72
CA GLU A 56 0.76 -5.41 -1.71
C GLU A 56 1.56 -5.70 -0.45
N LEU A 57 2.41 -4.77 -0.02
CA LEU A 57 3.18 -4.86 1.23
C LEU A 57 2.64 -3.88 2.26
N ARG A 58 2.41 -4.39 3.46
CA ARG A 58 1.89 -3.62 4.60
C ARG A 58 2.78 -3.76 5.82
N LYS A 59 3.11 -2.63 6.47
CA LYS A 59 3.77 -2.62 7.78
C LYS A 59 2.94 -3.43 8.78
N ASN A 60 3.61 -4.23 9.62
CA ASN A 60 2.95 -5.06 10.63
C ASN A 60 2.10 -4.21 11.57
N GLY A 61 0.78 -4.40 11.53
CA GLY A 61 -0.23 -3.64 12.29
C GLY A 61 -1.60 -4.34 12.21
N LYS A 62 -2.61 -3.82 12.92
CA LYS A 62 -3.95 -4.44 12.96
C LYS A 62 -4.56 -4.52 11.55
N THR A 63 -4.58 -5.71 10.96
CA THR A 63 -5.25 -6.02 9.71
C THR A 63 -6.73 -5.66 9.82
N GLY A 64 -7.19 -4.63 9.10
CA GLY A 64 -8.61 -4.32 9.01
C GLY A 64 -9.33 -5.38 8.18
N ILE A 65 -10.60 -5.68 8.51
CA ILE A 65 -11.48 -6.62 7.79
C ILE A 65 -11.57 -6.27 6.28
N PHE A 66 -11.34 -5.01 5.92
CA PHE A 66 -11.22 -4.55 4.53
C PHE A 66 -10.13 -5.27 3.72
N SER A 67 -9.05 -5.71 4.36
CA SER A 67 -7.88 -6.32 3.71
C SER A 67 -8.19 -7.67 3.03
N SER A 68 -9.10 -8.45 3.61
CA SER A 68 -9.45 -9.78 3.10
C SER A 68 -10.67 -9.74 2.18
N ILE A 69 -11.54 -8.74 2.30
CA ILE A 69 -12.78 -8.65 1.51
C ILE A 69 -12.59 -7.84 0.22
N PHE A 70 -11.72 -6.83 0.21
CA PHE A 70 -11.56 -5.93 -0.94
C PHE A 70 -11.08 -6.63 -2.24
N PRO A 71 -10.12 -7.56 -2.19
CA PRO A 71 -9.74 -8.37 -3.36
C PRO A 71 -10.91 -9.25 -3.85
N ILE A 72 -11.72 -9.77 -2.92
CA ILE A 72 -12.88 -10.62 -3.19
C ILE A 72 -13.96 -9.82 -3.90
N SER A 73 -14.30 -8.64 -3.37
CA SER A 73 -15.37 -7.79 -3.91
C SER A 73 -15.05 -7.19 -5.28
N LEU A 74 -13.76 -7.06 -5.61
CA LEU A 74 -13.30 -6.55 -6.91
C LEU A 74 -12.93 -7.66 -7.91
N GLY A 75 -13.04 -8.94 -7.52
CA GLY A 75 -12.65 -10.07 -8.37
C GLY A 75 -11.17 -10.07 -8.75
N LEU A 76 -10.30 -9.52 -7.89
CA LEU A 76 -8.86 -9.39 -8.16
C LEU A 76 -8.03 -10.54 -7.58
N GLN A 77 -8.68 -11.54 -7.00
CA GLN A 77 -8.04 -12.58 -6.20
C GLN A 77 -7.02 -13.42 -6.98
N ASP A 78 -7.26 -13.61 -8.28
CA ASP A 78 -6.35 -14.36 -9.16
C ASP A 78 -5.11 -13.54 -9.57
N ARG A 79 -5.02 -12.26 -9.17
CA ARG A 79 -4.01 -11.30 -9.63
C ARG A 79 -3.41 -10.43 -8.53
N LEU A 80 -3.85 -10.60 -7.28
CA LEU A 80 -3.39 -9.82 -6.13
C LEU A 80 -2.89 -10.75 -5.03
N GLN A 81 -1.61 -10.64 -4.73
CA GLN A 81 -0.99 -11.28 -3.57
C GLN A 81 -0.69 -10.21 -2.51
N ILE A 82 -1.13 -10.46 -1.28
CA ILE A 82 -0.93 -9.53 -0.17
C ILE A 82 0.04 -10.16 0.82
N TYR A 83 1.10 -9.44 1.14
CA TYR A 83 2.07 -9.83 2.16
C TYR A 83 2.14 -8.76 3.26
N HIS A 84 2.24 -9.22 4.51
CA HIS A 84 2.47 -8.35 5.66
C HIS A 84 3.97 -8.33 5.95
N ILE A 85 4.62 -7.22 5.59
CA ILE A 85 6.06 -7.03 5.71
C ILE A 85 6.33 -5.62 6.20
N ASP A 86 7.12 -5.52 7.27
CA ASP A 86 7.70 -4.27 7.69
C ASP A 86 9.01 -4.03 6.95
N VAL A 87 8.96 -3.22 5.89
CA VAL A 87 10.12 -2.92 5.02
C VAL A 87 11.26 -2.23 5.77
N MET A 88 10.98 -1.61 6.93
CA MET A 88 12.02 -1.04 7.78
C MET A 88 12.76 -2.12 8.60
N LYS A 89 12.13 -3.28 8.85
CA LYS A 89 12.71 -4.36 9.67
C LYS A 89 13.28 -5.51 8.85
N ASP A 90 12.64 -5.87 7.75
CA ASP A 90 13.08 -6.96 6.85
C ASP A 90 12.87 -6.54 5.39
N PRO A 91 13.68 -5.61 4.87
CA PRO A 91 13.62 -5.20 3.47
C PRO A 91 13.97 -6.35 2.51
N GLU A 92 14.80 -7.30 2.95
CA GLU A 92 15.18 -8.48 2.15
C GLU A 92 13.99 -9.44 1.93
N ALA A 93 12.99 -9.46 2.80
CA ALA A 93 11.77 -10.24 2.57
C ALA A 93 11.09 -9.87 1.26
N VAL A 94 11.10 -8.58 0.90
CA VAL A 94 10.54 -8.12 -0.36
C VAL A 94 11.25 -8.74 -1.55
N LEU A 95 12.59 -8.85 -1.47
CA LEU A 95 13.42 -9.44 -2.52
C LEU A 95 13.17 -10.94 -2.68
N ARG A 96 12.88 -11.64 -1.58
CA ARG A 96 12.59 -13.09 -1.62
C ARG A 96 11.21 -13.41 -2.21
N LEU A 97 10.27 -12.47 -2.11
CA LEU A 97 8.87 -12.69 -2.48
C LEU A 97 8.54 -12.24 -3.89
N CYS A 98 9.35 -11.34 -4.47
CA CYS A 98 9.05 -10.73 -5.75
C CYS A 98 10.11 -11.06 -6.79
N SER A 99 9.68 -11.53 -7.96
CA SER A 99 10.49 -11.41 -9.18
C SER A 99 10.59 -9.94 -9.59
N PRO A 100 11.57 -9.55 -10.44
CA PRO A 100 11.73 -8.16 -10.84
C PRO A 100 10.43 -7.56 -11.40
N VAL A 101 10.06 -6.38 -10.90
CA VAL A 101 8.79 -5.72 -11.21
C VAL A 101 8.99 -4.51 -12.12
N SER A 102 8.01 -4.25 -12.99
CA SER A 102 8.05 -3.12 -13.90
C SER A 102 7.73 -1.79 -13.23
N ALA A 103 6.95 -1.83 -12.14
CA ALA A 103 6.63 -0.67 -11.34
C ALA A 103 6.60 -0.98 -9.84
N LEU A 104 7.11 -0.04 -9.06
CA LEU A 104 6.94 0.06 -7.62
C LEU A 104 6.12 1.31 -7.37
N VAL A 105 5.01 1.20 -6.65
CA VAL A 105 4.17 2.33 -6.26
C VAL A 105 4.08 2.33 -4.76
N SER A 106 4.28 3.46 -4.11
CA SER A 106 4.13 3.53 -2.65
C SER A 106 3.50 4.83 -2.21
N ASN A 107 2.63 4.70 -1.20
CA ASN A 107 2.21 5.78 -0.34
C ASN A 107 2.81 5.53 1.06
N PRO A 108 4.09 5.90 1.29
CA PRO A 108 4.77 5.72 2.57
C PRO A 108 4.30 6.77 3.59
N PRO A 109 4.60 6.62 4.89
CA PRO A 109 4.47 7.74 5.80
C PRO A 109 5.53 8.78 5.41
N TYR A 110 5.08 10.01 5.15
CA TYR A 110 5.92 11.06 4.57
C TYR A 110 5.77 12.41 5.29
N LEU A 111 5.00 12.48 6.38
CA LEU A 111 4.90 13.72 7.13
C LEU A 111 6.16 13.96 7.92
N PHE A 112 6.55 15.23 8.04
CA PHE A 112 7.64 15.64 8.89
C PHE A 112 7.18 15.47 10.34
N SER A 113 8.07 14.97 11.21
CA SER A 113 7.72 14.78 12.62
C SER A 113 7.28 16.07 13.32
N GLU A 114 7.76 17.24 12.87
CA GLU A 114 7.31 18.54 13.38
C GLU A 114 5.84 18.85 13.06
N ASP A 115 5.37 18.46 11.87
CA ASP A 115 4.01 18.73 11.41
C ASP A 115 2.99 17.83 12.12
N MET A 116 3.44 16.69 12.66
CA MET A 116 2.61 15.78 13.45
C MET A 116 1.89 16.47 14.61
N LEU A 117 2.50 17.52 15.19
CA LEU A 117 1.94 18.30 16.29
C LEU A 117 0.80 19.24 15.84
N SER A 118 0.75 19.55 14.55
CA SER A 118 -0.22 20.48 13.95
C SER A 118 -1.37 19.79 13.23
N LEU A 119 -1.42 18.45 13.28
CA LEU A 119 -2.44 17.67 12.61
C LEU A 119 -3.83 17.99 13.13
N GLU A 120 -4.79 18.07 12.20
CA GLU A 120 -6.20 18.25 12.53
C GLU A 120 -6.68 17.10 13.45
N PRO A 121 -7.51 17.39 14.46
CA PRO A 121 -8.01 16.38 15.39
C PRO A 121 -8.67 15.18 14.68
N GLU A 122 -9.31 15.41 13.53
CA GLU A 122 -9.89 14.39 12.68
C GLU A 122 -8.82 13.39 12.21
N ILE A 123 -7.67 13.85 11.74
CA ILE A 123 -6.57 13.00 11.26
C ILE A 123 -6.06 12.11 12.41
N LEU A 124 -5.82 12.72 13.58
CA LEU A 124 -5.38 11.99 14.78
C LEU A 124 -6.41 10.98 15.30
N ARG A 125 -7.70 11.19 14.99
CA ARG A 125 -8.80 10.28 15.36
C ARG A 125 -9.00 9.12 14.39
N PHE A 126 -8.68 9.31 13.10
CA PHE A 126 -8.95 8.33 12.05
C PHE A 126 -7.71 7.54 11.61
N GLU A 127 -6.53 8.11 11.74
CA GLU A 127 -5.28 7.54 11.27
C GLU A 127 -4.36 7.12 12.43
N ASP A 128 -3.53 6.10 12.19
CA ASP A 128 -2.51 5.69 13.14
C ASP A 128 -1.32 6.67 13.01
N PRO A 129 -0.84 7.33 14.08
CA PRO A 129 0.28 8.26 13.99
C PRO A 129 1.56 7.62 13.43
N SER A 130 1.78 6.34 13.73
CA SER A 130 2.90 5.58 13.16
C SER A 130 2.74 5.33 11.66
N ALA A 131 1.57 5.67 11.11
CA ALA A 131 1.23 5.65 9.70
C ALA A 131 1.34 6.97 8.95
N LEU A 132 1.76 8.01 9.64
CA LEU A 132 1.90 9.35 9.10
C LEU A 132 3.34 9.86 9.22
N ASP A 133 3.99 9.59 10.36
CA ASP A 133 5.33 10.09 10.67
C ASP A 133 6.41 9.43 9.79
N GLY A 134 7.00 10.23 8.91
CA GLY A 134 8.11 9.87 8.05
C GLY A 134 9.49 10.26 8.60
N GLY A 135 9.56 10.70 9.86
CA GLY A 135 10.79 11.16 10.49
C GLY A 135 11.03 12.65 10.35
N GLN A 136 12.22 13.11 10.75
CA GLN A 136 12.55 14.54 10.88
C GLN A 136 12.27 15.34 9.60
N ASP A 137 12.56 14.76 8.44
CA ASP A 137 12.31 15.38 7.14
C ASP A 137 11.33 14.59 6.26
N GLY A 138 10.55 13.68 6.86
CA GLY A 138 9.54 12.89 6.17
C GLY A 138 10.09 11.81 5.23
N LEU A 139 11.41 11.55 5.22
CA LEU A 139 12.04 10.68 4.22
C LEU A 139 12.50 9.31 4.73
N ASP A 140 12.34 8.95 6.00
CA ASP A 140 12.95 7.73 6.55
C ASP A 140 12.52 6.46 5.82
N VAL A 141 11.20 6.28 5.65
CA VAL A 141 10.67 5.13 4.89
C VAL A 141 10.92 5.27 3.40
N ILE A 142 10.88 6.51 2.86
CA ILE A 142 11.16 6.79 1.45
C ILE A 142 12.59 6.37 1.09
N ARG A 143 13.59 6.73 1.91
CA ARG A 143 14.98 6.33 1.73
C ARG A 143 15.13 4.82 1.69
N GLN A 144 14.48 4.11 2.61
CA GLN A 144 14.52 2.66 2.64
C GLN A 144 13.94 2.03 1.36
N ILE A 145 12.79 2.54 0.89
CA ILE A 145 12.18 2.10 -0.37
C ILE A 145 13.12 2.37 -1.55
N LEU A 146 13.74 3.54 -1.59
CA LEU A 146 14.65 3.94 -2.67
C LEU A 146 15.94 3.12 -2.70
N THR A 147 16.50 2.76 -1.54
CA THR A 147 17.64 1.83 -1.44
C THR A 147 17.30 0.43 -1.98
N MET A 148 16.07 -0.02 -1.75
CA MET A 148 15.61 -1.34 -2.20
C MET A 148 15.18 -1.33 -3.68
N ALA A 149 14.67 -0.21 -4.19
CA ALA A 149 14.06 -0.10 -5.51
C ALA A 149 14.92 -0.66 -6.67
N PRO A 150 16.25 -0.43 -6.77
CA PRO A 150 17.08 -1.04 -7.82
C PRO A 150 17.06 -2.57 -7.82
N LYS A 151 16.92 -3.18 -6.65
CA LYS A 151 16.98 -4.64 -6.47
C LYS A 151 15.66 -5.32 -6.87
N VAL A 152 14.54 -4.61 -6.74
CA VAL A 152 13.20 -5.11 -7.10
C VAL A 152 12.76 -4.70 -8.50
N LEU A 153 13.21 -3.56 -9.01
CA LEU A 153 12.79 -3.08 -10.32
C LEU A 153 13.50 -3.87 -11.45
N SER A 154 12.74 -4.23 -12.47
CA SER A 154 13.30 -4.62 -13.77
C SER A 154 14.04 -3.43 -14.40
N ASP A 155 14.87 -3.68 -15.39
CA ASP A 155 15.51 -2.59 -16.15
C ASP A 155 14.46 -1.65 -16.73
N HIS A 156 14.75 -0.35 -16.66
CA HIS A 156 13.80 0.74 -16.99
C HIS A 156 12.51 0.78 -16.16
N GLY A 157 12.35 -0.10 -15.17
CA GLY A 157 11.26 -0.08 -14.22
C GLY A 157 11.22 1.21 -13.42
N ARG A 158 10.02 1.59 -12.96
CA ARG A 158 9.81 2.90 -12.30
C ARG A 158 9.25 2.77 -10.89
N ALA A 159 9.76 3.62 -10.00
CA ALA A 159 9.17 3.88 -8.70
C ALA A 159 8.29 5.14 -8.75
N TYR A 160 7.10 5.06 -8.17
CA TYR A 160 6.15 6.15 -8.00
C TYR A 160 5.87 6.32 -6.52
N LEU A 161 6.31 7.43 -5.94
CA LEU A 161 6.20 7.67 -4.50
C LEU A 161 5.28 8.86 -4.27
N GLU A 162 4.22 8.68 -3.49
CA GLU A 162 3.46 9.79 -2.93
C GLU A 162 4.34 10.53 -1.90
N VAL A 163 4.32 11.86 -1.94
CA VAL A 163 5.22 12.70 -1.16
C VAL A 163 4.58 14.01 -0.68
N ASP A 164 5.22 14.63 0.31
CA ASP A 164 5.01 16.03 0.67
C ASP A 164 5.59 16.99 -0.40
N PRO A 165 5.00 18.17 -0.64
CA PRO A 165 5.52 19.17 -1.58
C PRO A 165 6.98 19.61 -1.38
N ARG A 166 7.54 19.46 -0.17
CA ARG A 166 8.95 19.78 0.15
C ARG A 166 9.93 18.69 -0.31
N HIS A 167 9.47 17.46 -0.49
CA HIS A 167 10.33 16.29 -0.76
C HIS A 167 11.02 16.25 -2.13
N PRO A 168 10.47 16.75 -3.25
CA PRO A 168 11.06 16.53 -4.58
C PRO A 168 12.54 16.90 -4.67
N ARG A 169 12.94 18.03 -4.06
CA ARG A 169 14.34 18.48 -4.03
C ARG A 169 15.21 17.60 -3.14
N LEU A 170 14.69 17.18 -1.98
CA LEU A 170 15.41 16.35 -1.03
C LEU A 170 15.65 14.93 -1.59
N ILE A 171 14.61 14.33 -2.16
CA ILE A 171 14.67 13.00 -2.81
C ILE A 171 15.65 13.02 -3.96
N ARG A 172 15.60 14.02 -4.85
CA ARG A 172 16.52 14.13 -5.98
C ARG A 172 17.98 14.10 -5.51
N ARG A 173 18.33 15.01 -4.59
CA ARG A 173 19.70 15.12 -4.04
C ARG A 173 20.14 13.83 -3.37
N TRP A 174 19.28 13.24 -2.55
CA TRP A 174 19.61 12.03 -1.81
C TRP A 174 19.84 10.86 -2.77
N VAL A 175 18.98 10.65 -3.77
CA VAL A 175 19.13 9.56 -4.74
C VAL A 175 20.39 9.72 -5.58
N GLU A 176 20.66 10.93 -6.08
CA GLU A 176 21.87 11.21 -6.86
C GLU A 176 23.15 10.92 -6.06
N ALA A 177 23.12 11.10 -4.75
CA ALA A 177 24.27 10.86 -3.87
C ALA A 177 24.39 9.42 -3.34
N ASN A 178 23.28 8.65 -3.28
CA ASN A 178 23.25 7.39 -2.53
C ASN A 178 22.82 6.17 -3.36
N VAL A 179 22.19 6.34 -4.52
CA VAL A 179 21.65 5.23 -5.32
C VAL A 179 21.95 5.45 -6.81
N GLU A 180 23.11 4.99 -7.25
CA GLU A 180 23.63 5.19 -8.60
C GLU A 180 22.70 4.60 -9.68
N GLU A 181 22.10 3.45 -9.38
CA GLU A 181 21.22 2.71 -10.29
C GLU A 181 19.84 3.37 -10.47
N LEU A 182 19.52 4.42 -9.70
CA LEU A 182 18.29 5.18 -9.87
C LEU A 182 18.57 6.54 -10.53
N ARG A 183 17.55 7.00 -11.26
CA ARG A 183 17.49 8.36 -11.78
C ARG A 183 16.17 9.00 -11.38
N TYR A 184 16.23 10.20 -10.82
CA TYR A 184 15.05 11.04 -10.66
C TYR A 184 14.54 11.46 -12.05
N VAL A 185 13.28 11.19 -12.36
CA VAL A 185 12.69 11.50 -13.67
C VAL A 185 11.92 12.80 -13.61
N GLU A 186 10.88 12.86 -12.79
CA GLU A 186 9.99 14.01 -12.72
C GLU A 186 9.18 14.05 -11.42
N THR A 187 8.54 15.19 -11.19
CA THR A 187 7.51 15.36 -10.16
C THR A 187 6.17 15.58 -10.84
N ARG A 188 5.15 14.79 -10.47
CA ARG A 188 3.77 14.98 -10.91
C ARG A 188 2.98 15.72 -9.84
N HIS A 189 2.08 16.57 -10.30
CA HIS A 189 1.19 17.35 -9.46
C HIS A 189 -0.17 16.66 -9.35
N ASP A 190 -0.87 16.85 -8.24
CA ASP A 190 -2.26 16.46 -8.10
C ASP A 190 -3.21 17.42 -8.86
N ILE A 191 -4.52 17.14 -8.79
CA ILE A 191 -5.56 17.97 -9.43
C ILE A 191 -5.64 19.40 -8.89
N THR A 192 -5.05 19.67 -7.72
CA THR A 192 -4.96 20.99 -7.10
C THR A 192 -3.67 21.74 -7.46
N GLY A 193 -2.82 21.13 -8.28
CA GLY A 193 -1.55 21.71 -8.70
C GLY A 193 -0.43 21.58 -7.67
N ARG A 194 -0.56 20.72 -6.65
CA ARG A 194 0.48 20.51 -5.64
C ARG A 194 1.40 19.35 -6.04
N PRO A 195 2.72 19.45 -5.86
CA PRO A 195 3.62 18.32 -6.08
C PRO A 195 3.20 17.15 -5.18
N ARG A 196 2.89 16.00 -5.79
CA ARG A 196 2.33 14.86 -5.07
C ARG A 196 3.03 13.55 -5.32
N PHE A 197 3.60 13.35 -6.51
CA PHE A 197 4.30 12.11 -6.83
C PHE A 197 5.70 12.38 -7.37
N CYS A 198 6.70 11.70 -6.80
CA CYS A 198 8.04 11.62 -7.38
C CYS A 198 8.16 10.35 -8.22
N ILE A 199 8.68 10.48 -9.44
CA ILE A 199 8.92 9.36 -10.34
C ILE A 199 10.43 9.14 -10.46
N LEU A 200 10.87 7.92 -10.17
CA LEU A 200 12.25 7.48 -10.33
C LEU A 200 12.30 6.28 -11.26
N GLN A 201 13.41 6.11 -11.96
CA GLN A 201 13.59 5.02 -12.91
C GLN A 201 14.92 4.31 -12.65
N LYS A 202 14.90 2.97 -12.69
CA LYS A 202 16.12 2.15 -12.69
C LYS A 202 16.87 2.34 -14.00
N ARG A 203 18.15 2.68 -13.92
CA ARG A 203 19.07 2.79 -15.05
C ARG A 203 19.34 1.42 -15.64
N ASP A 204 19.56 1.37 -16.95
CA ASP A 204 20.03 0.15 -17.60
C ASP A 204 21.55 0.09 -17.49
N ILE A 205 22.04 -0.73 -16.56
CA ILE A 205 23.47 -0.83 -16.25
C ILE A 205 24.23 -1.57 -17.37
N ARG A 206 23.52 -2.24 -18.29
CA ARG A 206 24.15 -2.95 -19.42
C ARG A 206 24.66 -2.00 -20.50
N LYS A 207 24.28 -0.73 -20.46
CA LYS A 207 24.93 0.32 -21.24
C LYS A 207 25.85 1.10 -20.30
N GLY A 208 27.07 0.62 -20.14
CA GLY A 208 28.17 1.46 -19.67
C GLY A 208 28.36 2.67 -20.61
N PRO A 209 29.08 3.72 -20.16
CA PRO A 209 29.42 4.85 -21.02
C PRO A 209 30.15 4.42 -22.29
#